data_AF-A0A257NVX2-F1
#
_entry.id   AF-A0A257NVX2-F1
#
_cell.length_a   1.000
_cell.length_b   1.000
_cell.length_c   1.000
_cell.angle_alpha   90.00
_cell.angle_beta   90.00
_cell.angle_gamma   90.00
#
_symmetry.space_group_name_H-M   'P 1'
#
loop_
_entity.id
_entity.type
_entity.pdbx_description
1 polymer ?
#
loop_
_entity_poly.entity_id
_entity_poly.type
_entity_poly.pdbx_seq_one_letter_code
_entity_poly.pdbx_strand_id
1 'polypeptide(L)'
;MWQIIKNLWFRDPKESPIMINDTAVRIRAGFLLFIPLYMGLTLWSAIFGGHWIVDGNSLHDTLDTDFDGHIIYSAQVIRRTWDYTIQTWVLIYGLFEMLAGMTVS
;
A
#
# COMPACT_ATOMS: atom_id res chain seq x y z
N MET A 1 8.29 -29.11 18.25
CA MET A 1 9.22 -28.26 19.04
C MET A 1 9.24 -26.82 18.53
N TRP A 2 9.63 -26.56 17.27
CA TRP A 2 9.75 -25.21 16.70
C TRP A 2 8.45 -24.38 16.70
N GLN A 3 7.31 -25.01 16.44
CA GLN A 3 5.99 -24.35 16.41
C GLN A 3 5.48 -23.89 17.79
N ILE A 4 5.98 -24.51 18.87
CA ILE A 4 5.58 -24.19 20.25
C ILE A 4 6.29 -22.90 20.70
N ILE A 5 7.56 -22.74 20.31
CA ILE A 5 8.38 -21.56 20.66
C ILE A 5 7.85 -20.29 19.98
N LYS A 6 7.28 -20.41 18.78
CA LYS A 6 6.79 -19.26 18.00
C LYS A 6 5.46 -18.67 18.53
N ASN A 7 4.62 -19.49 19.16
CA ASN A 7 3.29 -19.09 19.65
C ASN A 7 3.24 -18.77 21.16
N LEU A 8 4.29 -19.08 21.92
CA LEU A 8 4.35 -18.85 23.38
C LEU A 8 5.03 -17.55 23.80
N TRP A 9 5.70 -16.83 22.89
CA TRP A 9 6.59 -15.72 23.26
C TRP A 9 5.89 -14.55 24.00
N PHE A 10 4.56 -14.49 23.98
CA PHE A 10 3.76 -13.48 24.67
C PHE A 10 2.65 -14.05 25.56
N ARG A 11 2.64 -15.36 25.84
CA ARG A 11 1.53 -16.01 26.54
C ARG A 11 1.94 -16.48 27.93
N ASP A 12 1.17 -16.11 28.96
CA ASP A 12 1.38 -16.56 30.33
C ASP A 12 1.23 -18.10 30.40
N PRO A 13 2.27 -18.84 30.83
CA PRO A 13 2.22 -20.30 30.97
C PRO A 13 1.13 -20.81 31.93
N LYS A 14 0.53 -19.94 32.75
CA LYS A 14 -0.50 -20.29 33.75
C LYS A 14 -1.93 -20.03 33.29
N GLU A 15 -2.12 -19.48 32.09
CA GLU A 15 -3.43 -19.09 31.60
C GLU A 15 -4.22 -20.31 31.09
N SER A 16 -5.49 -20.44 31.49
CA SER A 16 -6.38 -21.49 30.96
C SER A 16 -6.57 -21.27 29.45
N PRO A 17 -6.46 -22.31 28.61
CA PRO A 17 -6.66 -22.13 27.18
C PRO A 17 -8.08 -21.69 26.90
N ILE A 18 -8.25 -20.41 26.55
CA ILE A 18 -9.50 -19.90 26.00
C ILE A 18 -9.76 -20.70 24.72
N MET A 19 -10.90 -21.39 24.66
CA MET A 19 -11.39 -22.04 23.45
C MET A 19 -11.79 -20.97 22.43
N ILE A 20 -10.80 -20.35 21.79
CA ILE A 20 -11.02 -19.48 20.65
C ILE A 20 -11.30 -20.40 19.45
N ASN A 21 -12.37 -20.09 18.69
CA ASN A 21 -12.67 -20.80 17.46
C ASN A 21 -11.51 -20.63 16.47
N ASP A 22 -10.74 -21.70 16.27
CA ASP A 22 -9.55 -21.73 15.44
C ASP A 22 -9.84 -21.34 13.98
N THR A 23 -11.08 -21.60 13.53
CA THR A 23 -11.61 -21.19 12.22
C THR A 23 -11.73 -19.66 12.14
N ALA A 24 -12.26 -19.01 13.18
CA ALA A 24 -12.43 -17.57 13.22
C ALA A 24 -11.09 -16.83 13.26
N VAL A 25 -10.11 -17.34 14.02
CA VAL A 25 -8.74 -16.80 14.06
C VAL A 25 -8.07 -16.89 12.70
N ARG A 26 -8.19 -18.05 12.03
CA ARG A 26 -7.59 -18.28 10.72
C ARG A 26 -8.17 -17.38 9.64
N ILE A 27 -9.49 -17.17 9.64
CA ILE A 27 -10.17 -16.27 8.72
C ILE A 27 -9.70 -14.82 8.95
N ARG A 28 -9.65 -14.37 10.21
CA ARG A 28 -9.16 -13.03 10.57
C ARG A 28 -7.69 -12.80 10.18
N ALA A 29 -6.84 -13.78 10.44
CA ALA A 29 -5.44 -13.75 10.02
C ALA A 29 -5.29 -13.72 8.49
N GLY A 30 -6.17 -14.42 7.77
CA GLY A 30 -6.24 -14.37 6.30
C GLY A 30 -6.55 -12.97 5.77
N PHE A 31 -7.54 -12.28 6.36
CA PHE A 31 -7.87 -10.90 5.99
C PHE A 31 -6.74 -9.90 6.29
N LEU A 32 -6.07 -10.06 7.43
CA LEU A 32 -4.91 -9.23 7.80
C LEU A 32 -3.73 -9.41 6.84
N LEU A 33 -3.56 -10.60 6.23
CA LEU A 33 -2.52 -10.86 5.23
C LEU A 33 -2.82 -10.17 3.88
N PHE A 34 -4.09 -9.90 3.58
CA PHE A 34 -4.47 -9.21 2.35
C PHE A 34 -4.03 -7.75 2.30
N ILE A 35 -4.01 -7.08 3.46
CA ILE A 35 -3.62 -5.67 3.60
C ILE A 35 -2.20 -5.40 3.04
N PRO A 36 -1.12 -6.08 3.49
CA PRO A 36 0.22 -5.82 2.98
C PRO A 36 0.37 -6.18 1.49
N LEU A 37 -0.35 -7.17 0.97
CA LEU A 37 -0.38 -7.47 -0.46
C LEU A 37 -0.98 -6.31 -1.27
N TYR A 38 -2.13 -5.81 -0.85
CA TYR A 38 -2.78 -4.66 -1.48
C TYR A 38 -1.91 -3.40 -1.44
N MET A 39 -1.23 -3.16 -0.30
CA MET A 39 -0.31 -2.04 -0.15
C MET A 39 0.93 -2.17 -1.04
N GLY A 40 1.49 -3.37 -1.16
CA GLY A 40 2.62 -3.65 -2.06
C GLY A 40 2.29 -3.36 -3.52
N LEU A 41 1.10 -3.80 -3.98
CA LEU A 41 0.63 -3.50 -5.34
C LEU A 41 0.37 -2.01 -5.55
N THR A 42 -0.15 -1.31 -4.53
CA THR A 42 -0.36 0.14 -4.63
C THR A 42 0.97 0.88 -4.74
N LEU A 43 1.98 0.52 -3.95
CA LEU A 43 3.32 1.09 -4.02
C LEU A 43 3.97 0.82 -5.38
N TRP A 44 3.85 -0.40 -5.89
CA TRP A 44 4.30 -0.74 -7.23
C TRP A 44 3.65 0.16 -8.29
N SER A 45 2.32 0.27 -8.24
CA SER A 45 1.57 1.14 -9.15
C SER A 45 1.96 2.62 -9.01
N ALA A 46 2.25 3.10 -7.80
CA ALA A 46 2.64 4.47 -7.55
C ALA A 46 4.00 4.82 -8.17
N ILE A 47 4.96 3.89 -8.09
CA ILE A 47 6.31 4.04 -8.64
C ILE A 47 6.28 3.96 -10.18
N PHE A 48 5.60 2.95 -10.72
CA PHE A 48 5.70 2.62 -12.15
C PHE A 48 4.54 3.15 -13.02
N GLY A 49 3.42 3.55 -12.43
CA GLY A 49 2.21 3.96 -13.17
C GLY A 49 2.15 5.44 -13.55
N GLY A 50 3.14 6.24 -13.15
CA GLY A 50 3.16 7.68 -13.43
C GLY A 50 3.62 7.99 -14.86
N HIS A 51 2.74 7.86 -15.84
CA HIS A 51 3.02 8.36 -17.19
C HIS A 51 2.79 9.87 -17.25
N TRP A 52 3.76 10.56 -17.86
CA TRP A 52 3.64 11.97 -18.20
C TRP A 52 2.74 12.10 -19.43
N ILE A 53 1.71 12.92 -19.35
CA ILE A 53 0.79 13.19 -20.46
C ILE A 53 1.06 14.60 -20.94
N VAL A 54 1.40 14.74 -22.22
CA VAL A 54 1.62 16.04 -22.85
C VAL A 54 0.27 16.63 -23.24
N ASP A 55 -0.02 17.86 -22.82
CA ASP A 55 -1.22 18.57 -23.28
C ASP A 55 -0.98 19.15 -24.68
N GLY A 56 -1.63 18.57 -25.69
CA GLY A 56 -1.47 18.96 -27.09
C GLY A 56 -1.92 20.39 -27.40
N ASN A 57 -2.78 20.99 -26.58
CA ASN A 57 -3.21 22.39 -26.79
C ASN A 57 -2.21 23.41 -26.24
N SER A 58 -1.28 22.95 -25.40
CA SER A 58 -0.24 23.79 -24.81
C SER A 58 1.06 23.83 -25.60
N LEU A 59 1.08 23.16 -26.77
CA LEU A 59 2.23 23.12 -27.66
C LEU A 59 2.50 24.52 -28.22
N HIS A 60 3.60 25.13 -27.80
CA HIS A 60 4.06 26.40 -28.35
C HIS A 60 5.50 26.28 -28.83
N ASP A 61 5.74 26.80 -30.02
CA ASP A 61 7.06 26.90 -30.62
C ASP A 61 7.94 27.82 -29.76
N THR A 62 9.13 27.34 -29.41
CA THR A 62 10.07 28.11 -28.59
C THR A 62 10.91 29.08 -29.42
N LEU A 63 10.74 29.08 -30.75
CA LEU A 63 11.48 29.87 -31.75
C LEU A 63 13.00 29.66 -31.67
N ASP A 64 13.42 28.56 -31.06
CA ASP A 64 14.80 28.19 -30.83
C ASP A 64 15.07 26.84 -31.48
N THR A 65 16.34 26.63 -31.86
CA THR A 65 16.74 25.48 -32.67
C THR A 65 17.86 24.73 -31.98
N ASP A 66 17.76 23.40 -31.94
CA ASP A 66 18.85 22.57 -31.43
C ASP A 66 20.07 22.64 -32.36
N PHE A 67 21.22 22.15 -31.89
CA PHE A 67 22.49 22.16 -32.61
C PHE A 67 22.43 21.44 -33.97
N ASP A 68 21.44 20.57 -34.15
CA ASP A 68 21.19 19.78 -35.36
C ASP A 68 20.05 20.36 -36.24
N GLY A 69 19.55 21.57 -35.93
CA GLY A 69 18.55 22.26 -36.74
C GLY A 69 17.09 21.87 -36.49
N HIS A 70 16.80 21.11 -35.43
CA HIS A 70 15.43 20.79 -35.03
C HIS A 70 14.77 21.93 -34.24
N ILE A 71 13.52 22.26 -34.57
CA ILE A 71 12.73 23.27 -33.86
C ILE A 71 12.31 22.72 -32.49
N ILE A 72 12.61 23.46 -31.43
CA ILE A 72 12.28 23.09 -30.06
C ILE A 72 10.84 23.53 -29.77
N TYR A 73 9.99 22.60 -29.33
CA TYR A 73 8.64 22.88 -28.86
C TYR A 73 8.55 22.77 -27.34
N SER A 74 7.89 23.74 -26.72
CA SER A 74 7.52 23.70 -25.31
C SER A 74 6.09 23.18 -25.15
N ALA A 75 5.86 22.35 -24.12
CA ALA A 75 4.55 21.81 -23.81
C ALA A 75 4.34 21.75 -22.30
N GLN A 76 3.12 22.00 -21.85
CA GLN A 76 2.71 21.69 -20.49
C GLN A 76 2.52 20.18 -20.37
N VAL A 77 3.16 19.61 -19.35
CA VAL A 77 3.11 18.19 -19.08
C VAL A 77 2.37 17.98 -17.77
N ILE A 78 1.33 17.17 -17.82
CA ILE A 78 0.48 16.86 -16.68
C ILE A 78 0.86 15.47 -16.17
N ARG A 79 1.04 15.36 -14.85
CA ARG A 79 1.27 14.09 -14.16
C ARG A 79 0.09 13.80 -13.26
N ARG A 80 -0.42 12.57 -13.33
CA ARG A 80 -1.48 12.11 -12.43
C ARG A 80 -0.97 12.11 -10.98
N THR A 81 -1.69 12.80 -10.10
CA THR A 81 -1.52 12.70 -8.65
C THR A 81 -2.24 11.46 -8.12
N TRP A 82 -1.62 10.77 -7.17
CA TRP A 82 -2.22 9.62 -6.51
C TRP A 82 -3.06 10.06 -5.31
N ASP A 83 -4.30 9.61 -5.26
CA ASP A 83 -5.14 9.73 -4.07
C ASP A 83 -4.97 8.45 -3.24
N TYR A 84 -4.52 8.63 -1.98
CA TYR A 84 -4.26 7.55 -1.04
C TYR A 84 -5.34 7.39 0.04
N THR A 85 -6.49 8.06 -0.14
CA THR A 85 -7.58 8.06 0.84
C THR A 85 -8.01 6.64 1.19
N ILE A 86 -8.27 5.79 0.20
CA ILE A 86 -8.73 4.40 0.41
C ILE A 86 -7.67 3.58 1.13
N GLN A 87 -6.41 3.69 0.72
CA GLN A 87 -5.27 2.99 1.31
C GLN A 87 -5.08 3.38 2.78
N THR A 88 -5.25 4.66 3.09
CA THR A 88 -5.18 5.18 4.45
C THR A 88 -6.25 4.54 5.33
N TRP A 89 -7.49 4.46 4.86
CA TRP A 89 -8.57 3.79 5.59
C TRP A 89 -8.30 2.29 5.82
N VAL A 90 -7.77 1.59 4.81
CA VAL A 90 -7.42 0.17 4.93
C VAL A 90 -6.31 -0.04 5.97
N LEU A 91 -5.30 0.84 6.02
CA LEU A 91 -4.25 0.77 7.04
C LEU A 91 -4.76 1.09 8.44
N ILE A 92 -5.65 2.08 8.58
CA ILE A 92 -6.30 2.40 9.86
C ILE A 92 -7.12 1.20 10.35
N TYR A 93 -7.85 0.52 9.46
CA TYR A 93 -8.55 -0.71 9.80
C TYR A 93 -7.59 -1.80 10.29
N GLY A 94 -6.48 -2.04 9.57
CA GLY A 94 -5.46 -3.00 10.01
C GLY A 94 -4.84 -2.66 11.37
N LEU A 95 -4.55 -1.39 11.62
CA LEU A 95 -4.05 -0.90 12.90
C LEU A 95 -5.07 -1.13 14.02
N PHE A 96 -6.33 -0.80 13.78
CA PHE A 96 -7.42 -1.04 14.73
C PHE A 96 -7.54 -2.52 15.08
N GLU A 97 -7.49 -3.41 14.07
CA GLU A 97 -7.54 -4.86 14.28
C GLU A 97 -6.36 -5.37 15.12
N MET A 98 -5.14 -4.85 14.89
CA MET A 98 -3.97 -5.21 15.70
C MET A 98 -4.12 -4.76 17.15
N LEU A 99 -4.57 -3.52 17.38
CA LEU A 99 -4.79 -2.97 18.71
C LEU A 99 -5.91 -3.73 19.45
N ALA A 100 -7.05 -3.96 18.79
CA ALA A 100 -8.16 -4.72 19.35
C ALA A 100 -7.79 -6.19 19.62
N GLY A 101 -6.88 -6.76 18.83
CA GLY A 101 -6.35 -8.11 19.07
C GLY A 101 -5.41 -8.21 20.27
N MET A 102 -4.78 -7.09 20.68
CA MET A 102 -3.90 -7.05 21.86
C MET A 102 -4.65 -6.79 23.16
N THR A 103 -5.85 -6.20 23.12
CA THR A 103 -6.60 -5.77 24.31
C THR A 103 -7.69 -6.72 24.77
N VAL A 104 -7.96 -7.80 24.02
CA VAL A 104 -8.89 -8.86 24.43
C VAL A 104 -8.08 -10.05 24.98
N SER A 105 -7.80 -9.99 26.28
CA SER A 105 -7.40 -11.12 27.14
C SER A 105 -8.63 -11.70 27.83
#